data_AF-A0A949SQU3-F1
#
_entry.id   AF-A0A949SQU3-F1
#
_cell.length_a   1.000
_cell.length_b   1.000
_cell.length_c   1.000
_cell.angle_alpha   90.00
_cell.angle_beta   90.00
_cell.angle_gamma   90.00
#
_symmetry.space_group_name_H-M   'P 1'
#
loop_
_entity.id
_entity.type
_entity.pdbx_description
1 polymer ?
#
loop_
_entity_poly.entity_id
_entity_poly.type
_entity_poly.pdbx_seq_one_letter_code
_entity_poly.pdbx_strand_id
1 'polypeptide(L)' 'MKAILPALLLAIISVTAVFAKGGPAINDKCPVDGKAVRIIYRIFTEKGNVAFCCVECMDTYEKNPARYPVTPKAPGS' A
#
# COMPACT_ATOMS: atom_id res chain seq x y z
N MET A 1 4.59 -34.22 29.59
CA MET A 1 3.35 -33.74 28.93
C MET A 1 2.62 -32.68 29.78
N LYS A 2 3.26 -31.58 30.18
CA LYS A 2 2.60 -30.47 30.93
C LYS A 2 3.29 -29.11 30.74
N ALA A 3 4.52 -29.09 30.23
CA ALA A 3 5.24 -27.87 29.88
C ALA A 3 5.07 -27.42 28.41
N ILE A 4 4.27 -28.13 27.61
CA ILE A 4 4.07 -27.80 26.18
C ILE A 4 2.96 -26.74 26.01
N LEU A 5 2.06 -26.63 26.98
CA LEU A 5 0.91 -25.71 26.94
C LEU A 5 1.27 -24.21 27.07
N PRO A 6 2.25 -23.78 27.90
CA PRO A 6 2.62 -22.37 27.97
C PRO A 6 3.50 -21.91 26.79
N ALA A 7 4.26 -22.82 26.16
CA ALA A 7 5.09 -22.48 25.00
C ALA A 7 4.26 -22.23 23.73
N LEU A 8 3.11 -22.91 23.58
CA LEU A 8 2.21 -22.72 22.45
C LEU A 8 1.46 -21.37 22.51
N LEU A 9 1.19 -20.85 23.71
CA LEU A 9 0.51 -19.56 23.89
C LEU A 9 1.41 -18.36 23.52
N LEU A 10 2.73 -18.47 23.74
CA LEU A 10 3.71 -17.43 23.41
C LEU A 10 3.97 -17.29 21.90
N ALA A 11 3.64 -18.30 21.09
CA ALA A 11 3.84 -18.28 19.64
C ALA A 11 2.71 -17.59 18.85
N ILE A 12 1.57 -17.28 19.49
CA ILE A 12 0.37 -16.76 18.79
C ILE A 12 0.37 -15.22 18.69
N ILE A 13 1.19 -14.53 19.49
CA ILE A 13 1.18 -13.06 19.59
C ILE A 13 1.83 -12.38 18.35
N SER A 14 2.63 -13.10 17.56
CA SER A 14 3.37 -12.54 16.42
C SER A 14 2.62 -12.52 15.08
N VAL A 15 1.39 -13.06 14.99
CA VAL A 15 0.71 -13.27 13.69
C VAL A 15 -0.09 -12.06 13.18
N THR A 16 -0.39 -11.07 14.01
CA THR A 16 -1.35 -9.99 13.63
C THR A 16 -0.74 -8.87 12.77
N ALA A 17 0.59 -8.77 12.65
CA ALA A 17 1.23 -7.64 11.98
C ALA A 17 1.33 -7.75 10.44
N VAL A 18 0.92 -8.87 9.82
CA VAL A 18 1.28 -9.16 8.41
C VAL A 18 0.25 -8.67 7.38
N PHE A 19 -0.96 -8.25 7.79
CA PHE A 19 -2.08 -8.06 6.83
C PHE A 19 -2.36 -6.61 6.38
N ALA A 20 -1.60 -5.61 6.81
CA ALA A 20 -1.97 -4.20 6.56
C ALA A 20 -1.59 -3.63 5.18
N LYS A 21 -0.85 -4.35 4.32
CA LYS A 21 -0.36 -3.74 3.05
C LYS A 21 -1.45 -3.49 2.00
N GLY A 22 -2.65 -4.07 2.13
CA GLY A 22 -3.70 -4.05 1.09
C GLY A 22 -4.72 -2.89 1.09
N GLY A 23 -4.48 -1.79 1.81
CA GLY A 23 -5.45 -0.69 1.96
C GLY A 23 -5.81 0.09 0.68
N PRO A 24 -6.79 1.01 0.75
CA PRO A 24 -7.14 1.88 -0.37
C PRO A 24 -5.96 2.71 -0.86
N ALA A 25 -6.05 3.21 -2.09
CA ALA A 25 -5.05 4.14 -2.60
C ALA A 25 -5.02 5.42 -1.77
N ILE A 26 -3.82 5.97 -1.60
CA ILE A 26 -3.64 7.25 -0.90
C ILE A 26 -4.01 8.44 -1.78
N ASN A 27 -4.22 8.25 -3.09
CA ASN A 27 -4.45 9.32 -4.05
C ASN A 27 -5.66 9.02 -4.96
N ASP A 28 -6.43 10.06 -5.28
CA ASP A 28 -7.58 9.95 -6.21
C ASP A 28 -7.18 10.24 -7.67
N LYS A 29 -6.11 11.00 -7.85
CA LYS A 29 -5.58 11.41 -9.16
C LYS A 29 -4.23 10.77 -9.42
N CYS A 30 -4.02 10.36 -10.66
CA CYS A 30 -2.77 9.79 -11.14
C CYS A 30 -1.64 10.83 -11.01
N PRO A 31 -0.52 10.50 -10.34
CA PRO A 31 0.60 11.43 -10.16
C PRO A 31 1.30 11.82 -11.48
N VAL A 32 1.11 11.04 -12.54
CA VAL A 32 1.79 11.24 -13.83
C VAL A 32 0.98 12.15 -14.77
N ASP A 33 -0.34 11.93 -14.88
CA ASP A 33 -1.18 12.62 -15.88
C ASP A 33 -2.46 13.26 -15.31
N GLY A 34 -2.70 13.16 -14.00
CA GLY A 34 -3.83 13.78 -13.32
C GLY A 34 -5.20 13.12 -13.54
N LYS A 35 -5.29 12.00 -14.27
CA LYS A 35 -6.57 11.28 -14.47
C LYS A 35 -7.02 10.54 -13.21
N ALA A 36 -8.28 10.11 -13.18
CA ALA A 36 -8.77 9.26 -12.08
C ALA A 36 -8.00 7.94 -12.02
N VAL A 37 -7.65 7.50 -10.81
CA VAL A 37 -6.87 6.28 -10.60
C VAL A 37 -7.72 5.02 -10.80
N ARG A 38 -7.04 3.90 -11.10
CA ARG A 38 -7.60 2.55 -11.06
C ARG A 38 -6.75 1.71 -10.12
N ILE A 39 -7.35 1.15 -9.07
CA ILE A 39 -6.63 0.44 -8.00
C ILE A 39 -5.83 -0.78 -8.50
N ILE A 40 -6.16 -1.30 -9.68
CA ILE A 40 -5.43 -2.41 -10.33
C ILE A 40 -4.00 -2.02 -10.73
N TYR A 41 -3.75 -0.73 -11.01
CA TYR A 41 -2.42 -0.20 -11.29
C TYR A 41 -1.94 0.53 -10.04
N ARG A 42 -1.20 -0.15 -9.18
CA ARG A 42 -0.74 0.42 -7.91
C ARG A 42 0.63 -0.11 -7.50
N ILE A 43 1.35 0.71 -6.76
CA ILE A 43 2.58 0.33 -6.07
C ILE A 43 2.39 0.46 -4.56
N PHE A 44 3.06 -0.41 -3.80
CA PHE A 44 3.07 -0.37 -2.34
C PHE A 44 4.25 0.45 -1.86
N THR A 45 4.00 1.58 -1.21
CA THR A 45 5.04 2.41 -0.60
C THR A 45 4.91 2.38 0.92
N GLU A 46 5.94 2.85 1.64
CA GLU A 46 5.88 3.02 3.10
C GLU A 46 4.76 3.98 3.54
N LYS A 47 4.40 4.93 2.67
CA LYS A 47 3.33 5.91 2.91
C LYS A 47 1.94 5.38 2.55
N GLY A 48 1.85 4.17 2.01
CA GLY A 48 0.63 3.54 1.52
C GLY A 48 0.64 3.26 0.02
N ASN A 49 -0.52 2.88 -0.51
CA ASN A 49 -0.67 2.42 -1.88
C ASN A 49 -0.87 3.60 -2.82
N VAL A 50 0.06 3.81 -3.76
CA VAL A 50 -0.07 4.83 -4.81
C VAL A 50 -0.71 4.18 -6.02
N ALA A 51 -1.85 4.69 -6.48
CA ALA A 51 -2.56 4.16 -7.65
C ALA A 51 -2.42 5.06 -8.88
N PHE A 52 -2.58 4.46 -10.05
CA PHE A 52 -2.38 5.07 -11.37
C PHE A 52 -3.57 4.83 -12.27
N CYS A 53 -3.72 5.64 -13.31
CA CYS A 53 -4.80 5.49 -14.29
C CYS A 53 -4.57 4.31 -15.26
N CYS A 54 -3.30 3.97 -15.52
CA CYS A 54 -2.86 2.92 -16.44
C CYS A 54 -1.49 2.34 -16.03
N VAL A 55 -1.08 1.26 -16.72
CA VAL A 55 0.21 0.59 -16.48
C VAL A 55 1.39 1.46 -16.91
N GLU A 56 1.28 2.23 -17.99
CA GLU A 56 2.36 3.06 -18.49
C GLU A 56 2.72 4.18 -17.50
N CYS A 57 1.73 4.74 -16.81
CA CYS A 57 1.94 5.72 -15.75
C CYS A 57 2.61 5.08 -14.53
N MET A 58 2.20 3.86 -14.16
CA MET A 58 2.84 3.10 -13.07
C MET A 58 4.32 2.86 -13.37
N ASP A 59 4.64 2.34 -14.56
CA ASP A 59 6.01 2.07 -14.99
C ASP A 59 6.87 3.34 -15.09
N THR A 60 6.27 4.44 -15.54
CA THR A 60 6.93 5.76 -15.60
C THR A 60 7.24 6.28 -14.21
N TYR A 61 6.32 6.12 -13.27
CA TYR A 61 6.51 6.51 -11.88
C TYR A 61 7.61 5.68 -11.21
N GLU A 62 7.62 4.35 -11.39
CA GLU A 62 8.63 3.47 -10.78
C GLU A 62 10.07 3.82 -11.21
N LYS A 63 10.25 4.30 -12.45
CA LYS A 63 11.57 4.74 -12.95
C LYS A 63 12.07 6.02 -12.29
N ASN A 64 11.18 6.93 -11.90
CA ASN A 64 11.57 8.20 -11.30
C ASN A 64 10.46 8.76 -10.37
N PRO A 65 10.26 8.16 -9.20
CA PRO A 65 9.17 8.53 -8.30
C PRO A 65 9.32 9.96 -7.76
N ALA A 66 10.55 10.46 -7.62
CA ALA A 66 10.83 11.81 -7.15
C ALA A 66 10.30 12.90 -8.09
N ARG A 67 10.10 12.59 -9.37
CA ARG A 67 9.56 13.52 -10.37
C ARG A 67 8.04 13.70 -10.26
N TYR A 68 7.34 12.76 -9.64
CA TYR A 68 5.89 12.70 -9.63
C TYR A 68 5.35 12.82 -8.20
N PRO A 69 5.07 14.05 -7.72
CA PRO A 69 4.55 14.23 -6.37
C PRO A 69 3.16 13.59 -6.26
N VAL A 70 3.01 12.69 -5.30
CA VAL A 70 1.71 12.10 -4.95
C VAL A 70 0.97 13.05 -4.03
N THR A 71 -0.21 13.51 -4.43
CA THR A 71 -1.10 14.28 -3.56
C THR A 71 -2.02 13.32 -2.81
N PRO A 72 -1.90 13.21 -1.47
CA PRO A 72 -2.77 12.33 -0.70
C PRO A 72 -4.21 12.85 -0.68
N LYS A 73 -5.18 11.94 -0.68
CA LYS A 73 -6.59 12.26 -0.41
C LYS A 73 -6.74 12.72 1.04
N ALA A 74 -7.74 13.58 1.28
CA ALA A 74 -8.02 14.07 2.62
C ALA A 74 -8.32 12.89 3.57
N PRO A 75 -7.81 12.89 4.81
CA PRO A 75 -8.12 11.84 5.77
C PRO A 75 -9.64 11.79 6.01
N GLY A 76 -10.24 10.61 5.86
CA GLY A 76 -11.68 10.39 6.08
C GLY A 76 -12.57 10.35 4.83
N SER A 77 -12.00 10.39 3.61
CA SER A 77 -12.72 10.17 2.34
C SER A 77 -12.87 8.69 1.97
#